data_AF-A0A368EIK0-F1
#
_entry.id   AF-A0A368EIK0-F1
#
_cell.length_a   1.000
_cell.length_b   1.000
_cell.length_c   1.000
_cell.angle_alpha   90.00
_cell.angle_beta   90.00
_cell.angle_gamma   90.00
#
_symmetry.space_group_name_H-M   'P 1'
#
loop_
_entity.id
_entity.type
_entity.pdbx_description
1 polymer ?
#
loop_
_entity_poly.entity_id
_entity_poly.type
_entity_poly.pdbx_seq_one_letter_code
_entity_poly.pdbx_strand_id
1 'polypeptide(L)'
;MEFFPDGDNLVVKTHFEIIVKLGFVKVADFRHDAIEYWENGRLVAFITETKEQKKRRFAKGVLGEEGLVVEGSKFSGLIDKALMPATFWNPESLTKDELVNHQNGDPIKVETSYLGMKQLNILGETKDVLTYSFAKGDAYYTRQGAWVGGAFRKKRDAIYEICSSDKIPPKKKWHYASDILLKDNPFE
;
A
#
# COMPACT_ATOMS: atom_id res chain seq x y z
N MET A 1 4.36 -6.23 -6.03
CA MET A 1 2.97 -5.87 -6.42
C MET A 1 2.83 -5.90 -7.94
N GLU A 2 1.68 -6.31 -8.46
CA GLU A 2 1.36 -6.38 -9.89
C GLU A 2 0.01 -5.71 -10.18
N PHE A 3 -0.09 -5.04 -11.32
CA PHE A 3 -1.24 -4.23 -11.70
C PHE A 3 -1.83 -4.74 -13.01
N PHE A 4 -3.15 -4.89 -13.07
CA PHE A 4 -3.89 -5.39 -14.21
C PHE A 4 -5.00 -4.39 -14.57
N PRO A 5 -4.71 -3.35 -15.39
CA PRO A 5 -5.69 -2.37 -15.81
C PRO A 5 -6.64 -2.94 -16.87
N ASP A 6 -7.91 -2.54 -16.82
CA ASP A 6 -8.92 -2.81 -17.84
C ASP A 6 -9.90 -1.62 -17.95
N GLY A 7 -9.76 -0.80 -18.99
CA GLY A 7 -10.56 0.41 -19.14
C GLY A 7 -10.33 1.41 -18.00
N ASP A 8 -11.33 1.54 -17.13
CA ASP A 8 -11.32 2.38 -15.92
C ASP A 8 -11.30 1.53 -14.63
N ASN A 9 -11.16 0.21 -14.79
CA ASN A 9 -11.00 -0.76 -13.71
C ASN A 9 -9.52 -1.11 -13.51
N LEU A 10 -9.18 -1.52 -12.30
CA LEU A 10 -7.84 -2.00 -11.96
C LEU A 10 -7.93 -3.15 -10.95
N VAL A 11 -7.24 -4.24 -11.25
CA VAL A 11 -6.95 -5.28 -10.25
C VAL A 11 -5.49 -5.14 -9.82
N VAL A 12 -5.25 -5.08 -8.52
CA VAL A 12 -3.91 -5.06 -7.92
C VAL A 12 -3.69 -6.36 -7.18
N LYS A 13 -2.61 -7.08 -7.50
CA LYS A 13 -2.21 -8.29 -6.78
C LYS A 13 -0.92 -8.04 -6.03
N THR A 14 -0.91 -8.35 -4.74
CA THR A 14 0.26 -8.23 -3.88
C THR A 14 0.63 -9.60 -3.39
N HIS A 15 1.89 -9.96 -3.58
CA HIS A 15 2.52 -11.09 -2.94
C HIS A 15 3.83 -10.62 -2.35
N PHE A 16 4.00 -10.83 -1.05
CA PHE A 16 5.19 -10.43 -0.33
C PHE A 16 5.56 -11.49 0.69
N GLU A 17 6.82 -11.92 0.68
CA GLU A 17 7.34 -12.93 1.60
C GLU A 17 8.71 -12.51 2.15
N ILE A 18 8.86 -12.61 3.47
CA ILE A 18 10.10 -12.41 4.19
C ILE A 18 10.42 -13.69 4.95
N ILE A 19 11.65 -14.17 4.81
CA ILE A 19 12.19 -15.25 5.62
C ILE A 19 13.48 -14.75 6.27
N VAL A 20 13.50 -14.64 7.59
CA VAL A 20 14.71 -14.28 8.36
C VAL A 20 15.32 -15.55 8.94
N LYS A 21 16.60 -15.77 8.66
CA LYS A 21 17.38 -16.91 9.16
C LYS A 21 18.54 -16.44 10.02
N LEU A 22 18.82 -17.20 11.09
CA LEU A 22 20.06 -17.11 11.84
C LEU A 22 20.82 -18.43 11.66
N GLY A 23 21.85 -18.42 10.81
CA GLY A 23 22.46 -19.64 10.30
C GLY A 23 21.44 -20.49 9.53
N PHE A 24 21.26 -21.75 9.93
CA PHE A 24 20.32 -22.68 9.31
C PHE A 24 18.90 -22.61 9.90
N VAL A 25 18.69 -21.84 10.98
CA VAL A 25 17.42 -21.78 11.71
C VAL A 25 16.57 -20.62 11.20
N LYS A 26 15.32 -20.89 10.81
CA LYS A 26 14.32 -19.85 10.51
C LYS A 26 13.83 -19.23 11.83
N VAL A 27 14.08 -17.94 12.01
CA VAL A 27 13.71 -17.19 13.24
C VAL A 27 12.49 -16.30 13.07
N ALA A 28 12.17 -15.89 11.84
CA ALA A 28 10.92 -15.21 11.53
C ALA A 28 10.50 -15.46 10.08
N ASP A 29 9.20 -15.50 9.85
CA ASP A 29 8.57 -15.47 8.54
C ASP A 29 7.36 -14.56 8.52
N PHE A 30 7.19 -13.90 7.39
CA PHE A 30 6.04 -13.07 7.07
C PHE A 30 5.64 -13.35 5.64
N ARG A 31 4.38 -13.63 5.41
CA ARG A 31 3.80 -13.76 4.07
C ARG A 31 2.52 -12.95 4.02
N HIS A 32 2.33 -12.21 2.95
CA HIS A 32 1.16 -11.42 2.70
C HIS A 32 0.73 -11.61 1.24
N ASP A 33 -0.52 -12.03 1.07
CA ASP A 33 -1.21 -12.14 -0.21
C ASP A 33 -2.41 -11.19 -0.17
N ALA A 34 -2.58 -10.38 -1.21
CA ALA A 34 -3.74 -9.52 -1.37
C ALA A 34 -4.19 -9.38 -2.83
N ILE A 35 -5.48 -9.21 -3.00
CA ILE A 35 -6.09 -8.76 -4.25
C ILE A 35 -6.96 -7.55 -3.93
N GLU A 36 -6.75 -6.45 -4.63
CA GLU A 36 -7.59 -5.26 -4.58
C GLU A 36 -8.28 -5.07 -5.93
N TYR A 37 -9.56 -4.69 -5.90
CA TYR A 37 -10.38 -4.38 -7.05
C TYR A 37 -10.79 -2.92 -6.98
N TRP A 38 -10.53 -2.20 -8.05
CA TRP A 38 -10.75 -0.76 -8.16
C TRP A 38 -11.58 -0.45 -9.40
N GLU A 39 -12.50 0.49 -9.26
CA GLU A 39 -13.33 1.03 -10.35
C GLU A 39 -13.29 2.56 -10.27
N ASN A 40 -12.93 3.23 -11.36
CA ASN A 40 -12.86 4.69 -11.43
C ASN A 40 -12.02 5.32 -10.29
N GLY A 41 -10.91 4.67 -9.94
CA GLY A 41 -10.02 5.12 -8.86
C GLY A 41 -10.51 4.83 -7.43
N ARG A 42 -11.68 4.20 -7.26
CA ARG A 42 -12.24 3.84 -5.94
C ARG A 42 -12.06 2.36 -5.65
N LEU A 43 -11.65 2.01 -4.43
CA LEU A 43 -11.60 0.63 -3.97
C LEU A 43 -13.03 0.09 -3.85
N VAL A 44 -13.36 -0.94 -4.61
CA VAL A 44 -14.68 -1.60 -4.58
C VAL A 44 -14.64 -2.93 -3.84
N ALA A 45 -13.51 -3.64 -3.85
CA ALA A 45 -13.34 -4.83 -3.05
C ALA A 45 -11.87 -5.13 -2.74
N PHE A 46 -11.62 -5.88 -1.68
CA PHE A 46 -10.31 -6.45 -1.41
C PHE A 46 -10.43 -7.78 -0.67
N ILE A 47 -9.42 -8.63 -0.82
CA ILE A 47 -9.28 -9.89 -0.08
C ILE A 47 -7.81 -10.08 0.25
N THR A 48 -7.50 -10.39 1.51
CA THR A 48 -6.13 -10.62 1.97
C THR A 48 -6.00 -11.82 2.88
N GLU A 49 -4.82 -12.43 2.83
CA GLU A 49 -4.34 -13.35 3.84
C GLU A 49 -2.93 -12.93 4.26
N THR A 50 -2.71 -12.87 5.57
CA THR A 50 -1.40 -12.57 6.16
C THR A 50 -1.02 -13.67 7.13
N LYS A 51 0.18 -14.21 6.96
CA LYS A 51 0.77 -15.19 7.87
C LYS A 51 2.06 -14.63 8.44
N GLU A 52 2.11 -14.49 9.76
CA GLU A 52 3.29 -14.03 10.50
C GLU A 52 3.61 -15.09 11.56
N GLN A 53 4.66 -15.88 11.34
CA GLN A 53 4.98 -17.03 12.16
C GLN A 53 3.77 -17.98 12.33
N LYS A 54 3.29 -18.14 13.57
CA LYS A 54 2.12 -18.96 13.92
C LYS A 54 0.79 -18.21 13.79
N LYS A 55 0.82 -16.88 13.59
CA LYS A 55 -0.39 -16.05 13.52
C LYS A 55 -0.88 -15.99 12.07
N ARG A 56 -2.18 -16.18 11.89
CA ARG A 56 -2.89 -15.91 10.64
C ARG A 56 -3.83 -14.74 10.85
N ARG A 57 -3.89 -13.86 9.87
CA ARG A 57 -4.83 -12.75 9.77
C ARG A 57 -5.43 -12.77 8.38
N PHE A 58 -6.65 -12.32 8.28
CA PHE A 58 -7.34 -12.16 7.01
C PHE A 58 -8.19 -10.91 7.10
N ALA A 59 -8.51 -10.36 5.93
CA ALA A 59 -9.48 -9.31 5.78
C ALA A 59 -10.06 -9.38 4.37
N LYS A 60 -11.37 -9.27 4.25
CA LYS A 60 -12.04 -8.99 2.98
C LYS A 60 -12.99 -7.83 3.17
N GLY A 61 -13.16 -7.03 2.14
CA GLY A 61 -14.14 -5.96 2.14
C GLY A 61 -14.78 -5.78 0.79
N VAL A 62 -16.04 -5.36 0.80
CA VAL A 62 -16.81 -5.03 -0.39
C VAL A 62 -17.52 -3.71 -0.15
N LEU A 63 -17.40 -2.80 -1.11
CA LEU A 63 -18.09 -1.53 -1.08
C LEU A 63 -19.58 -1.76 -1.35
N GLY A 64 -20.42 -1.41 -0.38
CA GLY A 64 -21.88 -1.33 -0.51
C GLY A 64 -22.36 0.12 -0.61
N GLU A 65 -23.67 0.32 -0.55
CA GLU A 65 -24.30 1.64 -0.63
C GLU A 65 -23.94 2.53 0.57
N GLU A 66 -23.92 1.96 1.78
CA GLU A 66 -23.69 2.69 3.03
C GLU A 66 -22.20 2.83 3.40
N GLY A 67 -21.31 2.09 2.73
CA GLY A 67 -19.88 2.08 3.07
C GLY A 67 -19.19 0.77 2.75
N LEU A 68 -18.01 0.57 3.34
CA LEU A 68 -17.20 -0.62 3.12
C LEU A 68 -17.57 -1.69 4.16
N VAL A 69 -18.18 -2.78 3.72
CA VAL A 69 -18.51 -3.93 4.57
C VAL A 69 -17.27 -4.79 4.68
N VAL A 70 -16.71 -4.91 5.88
CA VAL A 70 -15.47 -5.65 6.14
C VAL A 70 -15.76 -6.90 6.97
N GLU A 71 -15.08 -7.99 6.64
CA GLU A 71 -14.96 -9.19 7.46
C GLU A 71 -13.47 -9.51 7.62
N GLY A 72 -12.99 -9.48 8.86
CA GLY A 72 -11.58 -9.62 9.14
C GLY A 72 -11.30 -10.26 10.49
N SER A 73 -10.05 -10.69 10.65
CA SER A 73 -9.58 -11.37 11.87
C SER A 73 -9.59 -10.50 13.14
N LYS A 74 -9.79 -9.18 13.02
CA LYS A 74 -9.89 -8.26 14.15
C LYS A 74 -11.15 -7.37 14.13
N PHE A 75 -11.67 -7.06 12.94
CA PHE A 75 -12.89 -6.28 12.78
C PHE A 75 -13.79 -6.94 11.74
N SER A 76 -15.08 -7.00 12.06
CA SER A 76 -16.15 -7.31 11.11
C SER A 76 -17.27 -6.32 11.32
N GLY A 77 -17.69 -5.63 10.26
CA GLY A 77 -18.71 -4.59 10.35
C GLY A 77 -18.73 -3.66 9.15
N LEU A 78 -19.66 -2.71 9.19
CA LEU A 78 -19.72 -1.61 8.24
C LEU A 78 -18.75 -0.50 8.66
N ILE A 79 -18.03 0.03 7.68
CA ILE A 79 -17.30 1.29 7.81
C ILE A 79 -18.04 2.30 6.94
N ASP A 80 -18.71 3.28 7.57
CA ASP A 80 -19.63 4.26 6.94
C ASP A 80 -18.95 5.23 5.95
N LYS A 81 -17.70 4.95 5.58
CA LYS A 81 -16.90 5.67 4.59
C LYS A 81 -16.13 4.66 3.74
N ALA A 82 -15.97 4.95 2.46
CA ALA A 82 -15.07 4.18 1.59
C ALA A 82 -13.61 4.45 1.98
N LEU A 83 -13.09 3.68 2.95
CA LEU A 83 -11.69 3.77 3.34
C LEU A 83 -10.79 3.11 2.30
N MET A 84 -9.70 3.80 1.99
CA MET A 84 -8.63 3.25 1.17
C MET A 84 -7.84 2.20 1.95
N PRO A 85 -7.27 1.19 1.29
CA PRO A 85 -6.41 0.21 1.94
C PRO A 85 -5.08 0.87 2.31
N ALA A 86 -4.54 0.52 3.47
CA ALA A 86 -3.22 0.95 3.93
C ALA A 86 -2.08 0.20 3.20
N THR A 87 -2.08 0.24 1.86
CA THR A 87 -1.05 -0.36 1.00
C THR A 87 -0.08 0.67 0.43
N PHE A 88 -0.43 1.96 0.46
CA PHE A 88 0.44 3.10 0.11
C PHE A 88 1.09 3.01 -1.28
N TRP A 89 0.52 2.24 -2.20
CA TRP A 89 0.88 2.34 -3.62
C TRP A 89 0.09 3.47 -4.29
N ASN A 90 -1.16 3.69 -3.86
CA ASN A 90 -1.99 4.79 -4.32
C ASN A 90 -1.70 6.02 -3.45
N PRO A 91 -1.14 7.11 -4.01
CA PRO A 91 -0.73 8.28 -3.23
C PRO A 91 -1.88 9.03 -2.58
N GLU A 92 -3.14 8.82 -2.99
CA GLU A 92 -4.28 9.37 -2.26
C GLU A 92 -4.36 8.86 -0.81
N SER A 93 -3.79 7.68 -0.52
CA SER A 93 -3.76 7.16 0.86
C SER A 93 -2.89 8.01 1.79
N LEU A 94 -1.99 8.84 1.24
CA LEU A 94 -1.17 9.75 2.02
C LEU A 94 -2.03 10.85 2.65
N THR A 95 -3.06 11.31 1.94
CA THR A 95 -3.89 12.46 2.35
C THR A 95 -5.07 12.07 3.25
N LYS A 96 -5.13 10.83 3.75
CA LYS A 96 -6.23 10.33 4.58
C LYS A 96 -5.76 10.16 6.02
N ASP A 97 -6.58 10.64 6.95
CA ASP A 97 -6.33 10.45 8.39
C ASP A 97 -6.71 9.05 8.88
N GLU A 98 -7.50 8.32 8.08
CA GLU A 98 -7.98 6.98 8.38
C GLU A 98 -7.96 6.08 7.13
N LEU A 99 -7.47 4.85 7.29
CA LEU A 99 -7.39 3.82 6.25
C LEU A 99 -7.89 2.48 6.80
N VAL A 100 -8.21 1.53 5.93
CA VAL A 100 -8.46 0.15 6.36
C VAL A 100 -7.13 -0.62 6.44
N ASN A 101 -6.89 -1.28 7.57
CA ASN A 101 -5.74 -2.15 7.74
C ASN A 101 -5.92 -3.42 6.89
N HIS A 102 -5.20 -3.45 5.76
CA HIS A 102 -5.29 -4.53 4.78
C HIS A 102 -4.96 -5.91 5.37
N GLN A 103 -4.29 -6.01 6.52
CA GLN A 103 -3.92 -7.30 7.12
C GLN A 103 -5.05 -7.94 7.94
N ASN A 104 -5.95 -7.14 8.52
CA ASN A 104 -6.89 -7.62 9.53
C ASN A 104 -8.29 -6.96 9.53
N GLY A 105 -8.50 -5.94 8.69
CA GLY A 105 -9.78 -5.29 8.49
C GLY A 105 -10.05 -4.08 9.37
N ASP A 106 -9.23 -3.81 10.39
CA ASP A 106 -9.50 -2.71 11.32
C ASP A 106 -9.31 -1.34 10.65
N PRO A 107 -10.20 -0.36 10.87
CA PRO A 107 -9.88 1.04 10.63
C PRO A 107 -8.66 1.45 11.46
N ILE A 108 -7.71 2.13 10.82
CA ILE A 108 -6.50 2.64 11.47
C ILE A 108 -6.34 4.12 11.17
N LYS A 109 -6.00 4.89 12.20
CA LYS A 109 -5.50 6.24 12.01
C LYS A 109 -4.11 6.20 11.41
N VAL A 110 -3.89 7.06 10.42
CA VAL A 110 -2.61 7.15 9.72
C VAL A 110 -2.17 8.59 9.71
N GLU A 111 -0.93 8.80 10.14
CA GLU A 111 -0.21 10.05 9.97
C GLU A 111 0.87 9.80 8.92
N THR A 112 0.93 10.68 7.92
CA THR A 112 1.99 10.64 6.92
C THR A 112 2.74 11.97 6.88
N SER A 113 4.02 11.91 6.51
CA SER A 113 4.87 13.09 6.41
C SER A 113 5.78 13.00 5.19
N TYR A 114 5.94 14.12 4.50
CA TYR A 114 6.90 14.24 3.41
C TYR A 114 8.32 14.37 3.99
N LEU A 115 9.23 13.52 3.52
CA LEU A 115 10.64 13.49 3.97
C LEU A 115 11.62 14.11 2.97
N GLY A 116 11.13 14.61 1.83
CA GLY A 116 11.98 15.12 0.76
C GLY A 116 12.30 14.08 -0.31
N MET A 117 13.28 14.41 -1.15
CA MET A 117 13.78 13.50 -2.18
C MET A 117 14.89 12.59 -1.64
N LYS A 118 14.94 11.37 -2.15
CA LYS A 118 15.99 10.39 -1.88
C LYS A 118 16.45 9.73 -3.18
N GLN A 119 17.73 9.38 -3.27
CA GLN A 119 18.21 8.48 -4.33
C GLN A 119 18.07 7.03 -3.89
N LEU A 120 17.38 6.22 -4.69
CA LEU A 120 17.25 4.78 -4.51
C LEU A 120 17.74 4.05 -5.75
N ASN A 121 18.40 2.92 -5.56
CA ASN A 121 18.64 1.98 -6.64
C ASN A 121 17.35 1.17 -6.85
N ILE A 122 16.70 1.38 -7.99
CA ILE A 122 15.47 0.73 -8.41
C ILE A 122 15.83 -0.18 -9.58
N LEU A 123 15.86 -1.50 -9.32
CA LEU A 123 16.13 -2.52 -10.33
C LEU A 123 17.43 -2.30 -11.12
N GLY A 124 18.49 -1.80 -10.45
CA GLY A 124 19.80 -1.53 -11.06
C GLY A 124 20.01 -0.07 -11.47
N GLU A 125 18.96 0.75 -11.46
CA GLU A 125 19.04 2.16 -11.84
C GLU A 125 18.88 3.08 -10.64
N THR A 126 19.81 4.03 -10.45
CA THR A 126 19.63 5.08 -9.43
C THR A 126 18.60 6.09 -9.90
N LYS A 127 17.54 6.28 -9.12
CA LYS A 127 16.45 7.25 -9.39
C LYS A 127 16.21 8.14 -8.19
N ASP A 128 15.90 9.40 -8.47
CA ASP A 128 15.37 10.33 -7.48
C ASP A 128 13.88 10.01 -7.22
N VAL A 129 13.54 9.84 -5.95
CA VAL A 129 12.18 9.51 -5.51
C VAL A 129 11.71 10.47 -4.43
N LEU A 130 10.44 10.85 -4.49
CA LEU A 130 9.73 11.49 -3.39
C LEU A 130 9.51 10.45 -2.28
N THR A 131 9.86 10.80 -1.04
CA THR A 131 9.77 9.91 0.11
C THR A 131 8.72 10.41 1.08
N TYR A 132 7.80 9.53 1.47
CA TYR A 132 6.78 9.80 2.49
C TYR A 132 6.89 8.77 3.59
N SER A 133 6.95 9.20 4.84
CA SER A 133 6.90 8.32 6.00
C SER A 133 5.46 8.10 6.43
N PHE A 134 5.17 6.89 6.91
CA PHE A 134 3.98 6.53 7.67
C PHE A 134 4.40 5.75 8.93
N ALA A 135 3.50 5.52 9.88
CA ALA A 135 3.84 4.97 11.21
C ALA A 135 4.79 3.74 11.21
N LYS A 136 4.72 2.87 10.21
CA LYS A 136 5.51 1.63 10.13
C LYS A 136 6.53 1.57 8.98
N GLY A 137 6.71 2.66 8.23
CA GLY A 137 7.51 2.57 7.01
C GLY A 137 7.58 3.85 6.21
N ASP A 138 8.10 3.72 4.99
CA ASP A 138 8.14 4.77 3.99
C ASP A 138 7.53 4.27 2.67
N ALA A 139 6.94 5.18 1.90
CA ALA A 139 6.50 4.98 0.53
C ALA A 139 7.31 5.88 -0.41
N TYR A 140 7.65 5.35 -1.58
CA TYR A 140 8.54 5.98 -2.55
C TYR A 140 7.81 6.14 -3.88
N TYR A 141 7.90 7.34 -4.46
CA TYR A 141 7.24 7.68 -5.72
C TYR A 141 8.19 8.42 -6.66
N THR A 142 8.02 8.26 -7.97
CA THR A 142 8.66 9.16 -8.94
C THR A 142 8.08 10.57 -8.82
N ARG A 143 8.69 11.57 -9.46
CA ARG A 143 8.10 12.93 -9.53
C ARG A 143 6.77 12.98 -10.28
N GLN A 144 6.57 12.10 -11.26
CA GLN A 144 5.28 11.91 -11.93
C GLN A 144 4.30 11.16 -11.03
N GLY A 145 4.78 10.72 -9.86
CA GLY A 145 4.04 10.12 -8.76
C GLY A 145 3.80 8.62 -8.91
N ALA A 146 4.47 7.96 -9.85
CA ALA A 146 4.36 6.52 -9.98
C ALA A 146 4.97 5.88 -8.74
N TRP A 147 4.27 4.95 -8.09
CA TRP A 147 4.84 4.22 -6.98
C TRP A 147 6.03 3.40 -7.46
N VAL A 148 7.13 3.42 -6.71
CA VAL A 148 8.33 2.64 -7.05
C VAL A 148 8.73 1.71 -5.93
N GLY A 149 8.12 1.85 -4.75
CA GLY A 149 8.33 0.91 -3.66
C GLY A 149 7.93 1.45 -2.31
N GLY A 150 8.17 0.64 -1.30
CA GLY A 150 8.07 1.04 0.11
C GLY A 150 9.10 0.31 0.96
N ALA A 151 9.31 0.82 2.17
CA ALA A 151 10.14 0.20 3.17
C ALA A 151 9.38 0.00 4.47
N PHE A 152 9.43 -1.18 5.06
CA PHE A 152 8.89 -1.42 6.41
C PHE A 152 10.00 -1.31 7.45
N ARG A 153 9.80 -0.50 8.48
CA ARG A 153 10.71 -0.37 9.63
C ARG A 153 10.39 -1.45 10.67
N LYS A 154 11.26 -2.46 10.81
CA LYS A 154 11.34 -3.31 12.02
C LYS A 154 12.52 -2.85 12.87
N LYS A 155 12.53 -3.18 14.16
CA LYS A 155 13.39 -2.65 15.27
C LYS A 155 14.92 -2.55 15.05
N ARG A 156 15.47 -2.81 13.86
CA ARG A 156 16.82 -2.46 13.40
C ARG A 156 17.02 -2.55 11.87
N ASP A 157 16.00 -2.93 11.09
CA ASP A 157 16.13 -3.19 9.65
C ASP A 157 14.94 -2.64 8.86
N ALA A 158 15.23 -2.07 7.69
CA ALA A 158 14.23 -1.67 6.70
C ALA A 158 14.13 -2.77 5.62
N ILE A 159 12.93 -3.27 5.37
CA ILE A 159 12.67 -4.24 4.29
C ILE A 159 12.02 -3.50 3.14
N TYR A 160 12.68 -3.52 1.98
CA TYR A 160 12.22 -2.83 0.78
C TYR A 160 11.41 -3.76 -0.13
N GLU A 161 10.26 -3.30 -0.60
CA GLU A 161 9.61 -3.81 -1.79
C GLU A 161 9.75 -2.73 -2.87
N ILE A 162 10.48 -3.03 -3.95
CA ILE A 162 10.74 -2.09 -5.05
C ILE A 162 10.18 -2.72 -6.33
N CYS A 163 9.34 -1.98 -7.06
CA CYS A 163 8.72 -2.42 -8.30
C CYS A 163 9.07 -1.48 -9.45
N SER A 164 9.11 -2.00 -10.69
CA SER A 164 9.19 -1.12 -11.87
C SER A 164 7.89 -0.33 -12.01
N SER A 165 8.01 0.99 -12.21
CA SER A 165 6.89 1.87 -12.55
C SER A 165 6.23 1.52 -13.87
N ASP A 166 6.91 0.78 -14.76
CA ASP A 166 6.43 0.46 -16.12
C ASP A 166 5.20 -0.45 -16.11
N LYS A 167 4.96 -1.14 -15.00
CA LYS A 167 3.77 -1.98 -14.78
C LYS A 167 2.60 -1.20 -14.18
N ILE A 168 2.80 0.04 -13.72
CA ILE A 168 1.73 0.88 -13.17
C ILE A 168 1.03 1.58 -14.34
N PRO A 169 -0.31 1.53 -14.45
CA PRO A 169 -1.03 2.17 -15.54
C PRO A 169 -0.65 3.66 -15.66
N PRO A 170 -0.39 4.18 -16.88
CA PRO A 170 -0.06 5.58 -17.06
C PRO A 170 -1.18 6.48 -16.52
N LYS A 171 -0.78 7.37 -15.61
CA LYS A 171 -1.63 8.17 -14.71
C LYS A 171 -2.62 9.13 -15.36
N LYS A 172 -2.65 9.27 -16.68
CA LYS A 172 -3.56 10.22 -17.36
C LYS A 172 -5.05 9.94 -17.09
N LYS A 173 -5.41 8.73 -16.62
CA LYS A 173 -6.77 8.37 -16.22
C LYS A 173 -7.05 8.44 -14.72
N TRP A 174 -6.00 8.60 -13.91
CA TRP A 174 -6.08 8.76 -12.46
C TRP A 174 -5.72 10.22 -12.19
N HIS A 175 -6.69 11.11 -12.35
CA HIS A 175 -6.54 12.49 -11.87
C HIS A 175 -6.14 12.43 -10.37
N TYR A 176 -5.52 13.47 -9.81
CA TYR A 176 -5.05 13.58 -8.41
C TYR A 176 -3.61 13.15 -8.10
N ALA A 177 -3.04 12.10 -8.69
CA ALA A 177 -1.78 11.57 -8.15
C ALA A 177 -0.54 12.47 -8.35
N SER A 178 -0.42 13.16 -9.50
CA SER A 178 0.62 14.18 -9.70
C SER A 178 0.34 15.44 -8.89
N ASP A 179 -0.92 15.82 -8.79
CA ASP A 179 -1.34 17.09 -8.18
C ASP A 179 -1.24 17.04 -6.65
N ILE A 180 -1.39 15.85 -6.06
CA ILE A 180 -1.09 15.59 -4.65
C ILE A 180 0.42 15.67 -4.44
N LEU A 181 1.20 14.92 -5.22
CA LEU A 181 2.64 14.74 -4.95
C LEU A 181 3.52 15.92 -5.37
N LEU A 182 3.06 16.78 -6.28
CA LEU A 182 3.80 17.96 -6.78
C LEU A 182 3.45 19.26 -6.04
N LYS A 183 2.51 19.25 -5.09
CA LYS A 183 2.37 20.37 -4.15
C LYS A 183 3.62 20.41 -3.28
N ASP A 184 4.19 21.60 -3.07
CA ASP A 184 5.40 21.80 -2.26
C ASP A 184 5.28 21.18 -0.86
N ASN A 185 4.05 20.99 -0.37
CA ASN A 185 3.68 20.05 0.66
C ASN A 185 2.22 19.59 0.44
N PRO A 186 1.91 18.30 0.15
CA PRO A 186 0.51 17.84 0.04
C PRO A 186 -0.31 17.97 1.32
N PHE A 187 0.35 18.26 2.46
CA PHE A 187 -0.24 18.35 3.78
C PHE A 187 -0.39 19.80 4.29
N GLU A 188 -0.08 20.79 3.45
CA GLU A 188 -0.36 22.22 3.70
C GLU A 188 -1.64 22.71 2.99
#